data_AF-A0A2D5LK54-F1
#
_entry.id   AF-A0A2D5LK54-F1
#
_cell.length_a   1.000
_cell.length_b   1.000
_cell.length_c   1.000
_cell.angle_alpha   90.00
_cell.angle_beta   90.00
_cell.angle_gamma   90.00
#
_symmetry.space_group_name_H-M   'P 1'
#
loop_
_entity.id
_entity.type
_entity.pdbx_description
1 polymer ?
#
loop_
_entity_poly.entity_id
_entity_poly.type
_entity_poly.pdbx_seq_one_letter_code
_entity_poly.pdbx_strand_id
1 'polypeptide(L)'
;PVMLEKLCNAIGIPWDPAMLNWSEGGHPNDGAWAEHWYPEVWKSTGFAPAEPPITELPDALQGVLKEAQPYYDQLATHKIAP
;
A
#
# COMPACT_ATOMS: atom_id res chain seq x y z
N PRO A 1 11.96 6.20 2.44
CA PRO A 1 12.90 5.04 2.41
C PRO A 1 12.94 4.23 3.71
N VAL A 2 13.08 4.86 4.88
CA VAL A 2 13.28 4.18 6.19
C VAL A 2 12.28 3.05 6.46
N MET A 3 10.99 3.25 6.20
CA MET A 3 9.99 2.20 6.42
C MET A 3 10.12 1.01 5.45
N LEU A 4 10.47 1.26 4.19
CA LEU A 4 10.69 0.20 3.20
C LEU A 4 11.94 -0.60 3.54
N GLU A 5 13.01 0.04 4.00
CA GLU A 5 14.21 -0.64 4.51
C GLU A 5 13.90 -1.55 5.70
N LYS A 6 13.10 -1.07 6.66
CA LYS A 6 12.64 -1.88 7.79
C LYS A 6 11.81 -3.08 7.32
N LEU A 7 10.94 -2.89 6.33
CA LEU A 7 10.16 -3.97 5.72
C LEU A 7 11.07 -5.02 5.08
N CYS A 8 11.98 -4.60 4.21
CA CYS A 8 12.99 -5.45 3.58
C CYS A 8 13.71 -6.32 4.62
N ASN A 9 14.19 -5.71 5.71
CA ASN A 9 14.84 -6.43 6.81
C ASN A 9 13.92 -7.42 7.51
N ALA A 10 12.65 -7.06 7.76
CA ALA A 10 11.69 -7.92 8.45
C ALA A 10 11.30 -9.17 7.63
N ILE A 11 11.29 -9.06 6.30
CA ILE A 11 10.89 -10.16 5.40
C ILE A 11 12.07 -10.86 4.71
N GLY A 12 13.31 -10.48 5.05
CA GLY A 12 14.52 -11.13 4.52
C GLY A 12 14.82 -10.80 3.06
N ILE A 13 14.37 -9.65 2.55
CA ILE A 13 14.68 -9.16 1.20
C ILE A 13 15.75 -8.07 1.31
N PRO A 14 16.87 -8.14 0.55
CA PRO A 14 17.85 -7.06 0.52
C PRO A 14 17.24 -5.76 0.02
N TRP A 15 17.49 -4.65 0.71
CA TRP A 15 17.06 -3.33 0.23
C TRP A 15 17.86 -2.86 -0.98
N ASP A 16 17.17 -2.23 -1.93
CA ASP A 16 17.77 -1.60 -3.10
C ASP A 16 17.09 -0.22 -3.33
N PRO A 17 17.85 0.89 -3.48
CA PRO A 17 17.29 2.19 -3.83
C PRO A 17 16.37 2.17 -5.06
N ALA A 18 16.61 1.29 -6.03
CA ALA A 18 15.78 1.13 -7.21
C ALA A 18 14.35 0.68 -6.89
N MET A 19 14.08 0.11 -5.71
CA MET A 19 12.71 -0.24 -5.28
C MET A 19 11.77 0.97 -5.14
N LEU A 20 12.32 2.19 -5.12
CA LEU A 20 11.54 3.42 -5.00
C LEU A 20 11.10 3.99 -6.35
N ASN A 21 11.67 3.53 -7.46
CA ASN A 21 11.40 4.07 -8.79
C ASN A 21 11.32 2.96 -9.84
N TRP A 22 10.37 3.07 -10.76
CA TRP A 22 10.21 2.14 -11.88
C TRP A 22 9.76 2.89 -13.14
N SER A 23 9.87 2.23 -14.28
CA SER A 23 9.41 2.78 -15.55
C SER A 23 7.88 2.78 -15.60
N GLU A 24 7.32 3.82 -16.19
CA GLU A 24 5.90 3.85 -16.55
C GLU A 24 5.59 2.71 -17.53
N GLY A 25 4.41 2.10 -17.39
CA GLY A 25 3.90 1.03 -18.23
C GLY A 25 3.47 -0.21 -17.44
N GLY A 26 2.89 -1.17 -18.15
CA GLY A 26 2.52 -2.47 -17.60
C GLY A 26 3.65 -3.47 -17.57
N HIS A 27 3.48 -4.51 -16.75
CA HIS A 27 4.35 -5.66 -16.71
C HIS A 27 3.81 -6.77 -17.63
N PRO A 28 4.67 -7.56 -18.30
CA PRO A 28 4.25 -8.71 -19.10
C PRO A 28 3.37 -9.74 -18.37
N ASN A 29 3.33 -9.68 -17.03
CA ASN A 29 2.60 -10.60 -16.16
C ASN A 29 1.28 -10.03 -15.62
N ASP A 30 0.89 -8.81 -16.01
CA ASP A 30 -0.30 -8.14 -15.43
C ASP A 30 -1.62 -8.83 -15.82
N GLY A 31 -1.59 -9.71 -16.83
CA GLY A 31 -2.73 -10.53 -17.22
C GLY A 31 -3.86 -9.75 -17.90
N ALA A 32 -4.95 -10.45 -18.24
CA ALA A 32 -6.03 -9.89 -19.05
C ALA A 32 -6.83 -8.77 -18.37
N TRP A 33 -6.75 -8.66 -17.04
CA TRP A 33 -7.50 -7.64 -16.27
C TRP A 33 -6.74 -6.33 -16.09
N ALA A 34 -5.49 -6.27 -16.55
CA ALA A 34 -4.60 -5.14 -16.32
C ALA A 34 -5.15 -3.81 -16.86
N GLU A 35 -5.69 -3.80 -18.07
CA GLU A 35 -6.29 -2.61 -18.69
C GLU A 35 -7.48 -2.06 -17.88
N HIS A 36 -8.11 -2.91 -17.06
CA HIS A 36 -9.26 -2.55 -16.25
C HIS A 36 -8.92 -2.19 -14.80
N TRP A 37 -7.84 -2.76 -14.24
CA TRP A 37 -7.50 -2.65 -12.81
C TRP A 37 -6.23 -1.84 -12.53
N TYR A 38 -5.29 -1.80 -13.47
CA TYR A 38 -3.96 -1.22 -13.30
C TYR A 38 -3.67 0.11 -14.03
N PRO A 39 -4.62 0.88 -14.60
CA PRO A 39 -4.28 2.17 -15.23
C PRO A 39 -3.43 3.10 -14.37
N GLU A 40 -3.67 3.17 -13.05
CA GLU A 40 -2.89 4.05 -12.16
C GLU A 40 -1.52 3.46 -11.79
N VAL A 41 -1.41 2.14 -11.70
CA VAL A 41 -0.12 1.46 -11.53
C VAL A 41 0.75 1.70 -12.77
N TRP A 42 0.17 1.56 -13.96
CA TRP A 42 0.88 1.77 -15.23
C TRP A 42 1.37 3.20 -15.38
N LYS A 43 0.66 4.21 -14.88
CA LYS A 43 1.11 5.61 -14.91
C LYS A 43 2.12 5.96 -13.82
N SER A 44 2.28 5.09 -12.81
CA SER A 44 3.17 5.34 -11.69
C SER A 44 4.62 5.08 -12.06
N THR A 45 5.53 5.83 -11.44
CA THR A 45 6.98 5.65 -11.58
C THR A 45 7.67 5.54 -10.21
N GLY A 46 6.89 5.47 -9.14
CA GLY A 46 7.34 5.47 -7.75
C GLY A 46 6.15 5.54 -6.79
N PHE A 47 6.44 5.59 -5.49
CA PHE A 47 5.40 5.74 -4.46
C PHE A 47 4.81 7.16 -4.47
N ALA A 48 3.47 7.24 -4.42
CA ALA A 48 2.75 8.50 -4.23
C ALA A 48 3.02 9.10 -2.83
N PRO A 49 2.88 10.43 -2.65
CA PRO A 49 2.94 11.05 -1.33
C PRO A 49 1.84 10.50 -0.42
N ALA A 50 2.06 10.60 0.89
CA ALA A 50 1.07 10.18 1.87
C ALA A 50 -0.22 11.01 1.71
N GLU A 51 -1.35 10.32 1.70
CA GLU A 51 -2.66 10.96 1.70
C GLU A 51 -2.90 11.72 3.01
N PRO A 52 -3.64 12.84 2.98
CA PRO A 52 -4.03 13.54 4.18
C PRO A 52 -4.96 12.66 5.05
N PRO A 53 -4.95 12.85 6.38
CA PRO A 53 -5.84 12.11 7.26
C PRO A 53 -7.30 12.43 6.94
N ILE A 54 -8.14 11.41 6.90
CA ILE A 54 -9.60 11.55 6.83
C ILE A 54 -10.07 12.03 8.20
N THR A 55 -10.66 13.22 8.27
CA THR A 55 -11.01 13.85 9.55
C THR A 55 -12.37 13.42 10.10
N GLU A 56 -13.31 13.02 9.24
CA GLU A 56 -14.67 12.66 9.64
C GLU A 56 -15.15 11.40 8.90
N LEU A 57 -15.66 10.43 9.65
CA LEU A 57 -16.29 9.23 9.10
C LEU A 57 -17.81 9.42 9.11
N PRO A 58 -18.49 9.35 7.95
CA PRO A 58 -19.95 9.45 7.89
C PRO A 58 -20.65 8.45 8.81
N ASP A 59 -21.74 8.87 9.46
CA ASP A 59 -22.49 8.05 10.41
C ASP A 59 -22.95 6.70 9.82
N ALA A 60 -23.29 6.70 8.53
CA ALA A 60 -23.69 5.49 7.81
C ALA A 60 -22.60 4.41 7.76
N LEU A 61 -21.33 4.77 7.94
CA LEU A 61 -20.18 3.86 7.91
C LEU A 61 -19.73 3.42 9.31
N GLN A 62 -20.32 3.92 10.39
CA GLN A 62 -19.95 3.55 11.76
C GLN A 62 -20.15 2.04 12.04
N GLY A 63 -21.17 1.44 11.43
CA GLY A 63 -21.39 -0.01 11.50
C GLY A 63 -20.23 -0.80 10.89
N VAL A 64 -19.77 -0.38 9.70
CA VAL A 64 -18.64 -1.00 9.01
C VAL A 64 -17.35 -0.84 9.81
N LEU A 65 -17.09 0.34 10.37
CA LEU A 65 -15.94 0.57 11.24
C LEU A 65 -15.94 -0.41 12.42
N LYS A 66 -17.08 -0.54 13.11
CA LYS A 66 -17.20 -1.43 14.27
C LYS A 66 -16.91 -2.90 13.91
N GLU A 67 -17.37 -3.36 12.75
CA GLU A 67 -17.13 -4.72 12.27
C GLU A 67 -15.69 -4.94 11.81
N ALA A 68 -15.06 -3.93 11.19
CA ALA A 68 -13.68 -4.01 10.69
C ALA A 68 -12.62 -3.85 11.80
N GLN A 69 -12.93 -3.10 12.86
CA GLN A 69 -11.96 -2.71 13.90
C GLN A 69 -11.21 -3.89 14.53
N PRO A 70 -11.85 -5.01 14.93
CA PRO A 70 -11.13 -6.12 15.56
C PRO A 70 -10.07 -6.74 14.63
N TYR A 71 -10.37 -6.84 13.33
CA TYR A 71 -9.43 -7.36 12.33
C TYR A 71 -8.29 -6.38 12.08
N TYR A 72 -8.61 -5.08 12.01
CA TYR A 72 -7.58 -4.04 11.91
C TYR A 72 -6.63 -4.08 13.11
N ASP A 73 -7.16 -4.13 14.34
CA ASP A 73 -6.36 -4.16 15.57
C ASP A 73 -5.45 -5.38 15.62
N GLN A 74 -5.95 -6.55 15.19
CA GLN A 74 -5.14 -7.76 15.08
C GLN A 74 -3.97 -7.56 14.11
N LEU A 75 -4.22 -7.06 12.89
CA LEU A 75 -3.17 -6.78 11.91
C LEU A 75 -2.20 -5.70 12.39
N ALA A 76 -2.71 -4.69 13.09
CA ALA A 76 -1.92 -3.59 13.62
C ALA A 76 -0.87 -4.06 14.65
N THR A 77 -1.06 -5.21 15.30
CA THR A 77 -0.04 -5.80 16.18
C THR A 77 1.21 -6.27 15.42
N HIS A 78 1.09 -6.54 14.12
CA HIS A 78 2.18 -6.98 13.26
C HIS A 78 2.82 -5.85 12.44
N LYS A 79 2.33 -4.61 12.58
CA LYS A 79 2.83 -3.49 11.79
C LYS A 79 4.29 -3.19 12.11
N ILE A 80 5.02 -2.75 11.10
CA ILE A 80 6.37 -2.22 11.28
C ILE A 80 6.25 -0.79 11.80
N ALA A 81 6.85 -0.52 12.96
CA ALA A 81 6.84 0.80 13.57
C ALA A 81 7.93 1.73 12.99
N PRO A 82 7.68 3.05 12.94
CA PRO A 82 8.70 4.06 12.64
C PRO A 82 9.95 4.00 13.48
#